data_AF-A0A925Q969-F1
#
_entry.id   AF-A0A925Q969-F1
#
_cell.length_a   1.000
_cell.length_b   1.000
_cell.length_c   1.000
_cell.angle_alpha   90.00
_cell.angle_beta   90.00
_cell.angle_gamma   90.00
#
_symmetry.space_group_name_H-M   'P 1'
#
loop_
_entity.id
_entity.type
_entity.pdbx_description
1 polymer ?
#
loop_
_entity_poly.entity_id
_entity_poly.type
_entity_poly.pdbx_seq_one_letter_code
_entity_poly.pdbx_strand_id
1 'polypeptide(L)'
;MAADRQSAGAAPKFRFRELFEEKNRGLLLDVLVFVANILVMRFLTRLFIDLFSEVSAENPLAKLALGLTFLAMWILPAAGAVLKRWHFHQRLRAQGKTAESAETGLAGCLFNPLFYFCLNLVITSAVLTGLGEFLFGRRLLNTSAVVVPLIVTGFILTIVQTFLIYRYFSPPKKPPQSRFLRSPQSEVLGDICLFLNMMLFQVFWNMLTFADLGSPSSLLEFGGRLFFLSFIALLIYFPPRMFYLAEDINRRRTWLTMLLANSPVILRVLIGTSSNTMTGW
;
A
#
# COMPACT_ATOMS: atom_id res chain seq x y z
N MET A 1 34.52 -46.63 15.86
CA MET A 1 33.50 -47.36 15.05
C MET A 1 32.15 -46.77 15.42
N ALA A 2 31.75 -45.61 14.90
CA ALA A 2 31.39 -45.26 13.52
C ALA A 2 30.15 -46.04 13.03
N ALA A 3 28.98 -45.42 13.21
CA ALA A 3 27.78 -45.68 12.42
C ALA A 3 27.05 -44.34 12.24
N ASP A 4 27.53 -43.62 11.24
CA ASP A 4 27.05 -42.34 10.73
C ASP A 4 25.68 -42.56 10.07
N ARG A 5 24.60 -42.10 10.72
CA ARG A 5 23.25 -42.15 10.14
C ARG A 5 23.10 -40.98 9.17
N GLN A 6 23.40 -41.25 7.90
CA GLN A 6 22.98 -40.46 6.76
C GLN A 6 21.45 -40.30 6.77
N SER A 7 20.96 -39.20 7.35
CA SER A 7 19.62 -38.68 7.08
C SER A 7 19.63 -38.10 5.68
N ALA A 8 19.28 -38.94 4.71
CA ALA A 8 19.08 -38.55 3.33
C ALA A 8 18.18 -37.32 3.26
N GLY A 9 18.76 -36.19 2.84
CA GLY A 9 18.07 -34.92 2.63
C GLY A 9 17.04 -35.06 1.52
N ALA A 10 15.83 -35.44 1.89
CA ALA A 10 14.68 -35.30 1.02
C ALA A 10 14.51 -33.81 0.73
N ALA A 11 14.81 -33.39 -0.50
CA ALA A 11 14.57 -32.03 -0.95
C ALA A 11 13.11 -31.65 -0.62
N PRO A 12 12.88 -30.47 -0.01
CA PRO A 12 11.54 -30.06 0.36
C PRO A 12 10.69 -29.95 -0.91
N LYS A 13 9.76 -30.90 -1.10
CA LYS A 13 8.76 -30.84 -2.16
C LYS A 13 7.82 -29.68 -1.83
N PHE A 14 8.14 -28.50 -2.35
CA PHE A 14 7.24 -27.35 -2.30
C PHE A 14 5.91 -27.73 -2.94
N ARG A 15 4.86 -27.92 -2.13
CA ARG A 15 3.51 -28.10 -2.65
C ARG A 15 2.92 -26.73 -2.91
N PHE A 16 2.71 -26.38 -4.18
CA PHE A 16 2.02 -25.15 -4.58
C PHE A 16 0.68 -24.94 -3.84
N ARG A 17 0.01 -26.03 -3.45
CA ARG A 17 -1.24 -25.98 -2.68
C ARG A 17 -1.09 -25.28 -1.32
N GLU A 18 0.08 -25.34 -0.70
CA GLU A 18 0.37 -24.65 0.56
C GLU A 18 0.42 -23.12 0.39
N LEU A 19 0.77 -22.63 -0.80
CA LEU A 19 0.77 -21.17 -1.09
C LEU A 19 -0.64 -20.57 -1.11
N PHE A 20 -1.65 -21.37 -1.46
CA PHE A 20 -3.06 -20.96 -1.50
C PHE A 20 -3.78 -21.14 -0.16
N GLU A 21 -3.09 -21.62 0.88
CA GLU A 21 -3.67 -21.68 2.22
C GLU A 21 -3.96 -20.27 2.75
N GLU A 22 -5.04 -20.14 3.52
CA GLU A 22 -5.46 -18.86 4.10
C GLU A 22 -4.37 -18.21 4.95
N LYS A 23 -3.48 -19.03 5.54
CA LYS A 23 -2.33 -18.59 6.34
C LYS A 23 -1.23 -17.91 5.54
N ASN A 24 -1.24 -18.04 4.21
CA ASN A 24 -0.20 -17.54 3.30
C ASN A 24 -0.74 -16.48 2.33
N ARG A 25 -1.94 -15.93 2.58
CA ARG A 25 -2.53 -14.86 1.75
C ARG A 25 -1.61 -13.64 1.65
N GLY A 26 -0.93 -13.29 2.74
CA GLY A 26 0.07 -12.23 2.74
C GLY A 26 1.21 -12.50 1.76
N LEU A 27 1.71 -13.74 1.69
CA LEU A 27 2.77 -14.17 0.78
C LEU A 27 2.29 -14.19 -0.68
N LEU A 28 1.10 -14.75 -0.92
CA LEU A 28 0.49 -14.78 -2.25
C LEU A 28 0.34 -13.37 -2.82
N LEU A 29 -0.08 -12.43 -1.98
CA LEU A 29 -0.20 -11.03 -2.34
C LEU A 29 1.16 -10.42 -2.71
N ASP A 30 2.25 -10.68 -1.97
CA ASP A 30 3.59 -10.19 -2.33
C ASP A 30 4.05 -10.75 -3.68
N VAL A 31 3.79 -12.03 -3.93
CA VAL A 31 4.12 -12.69 -5.21
C VAL A 31 3.31 -12.07 -6.36
N LEU A 32 2.02 -11.82 -6.15
CA LEU A 32 1.17 -11.16 -7.14
C LEU A 32 1.65 -9.74 -7.43
N VAL A 33 2.02 -8.97 -6.41
CA VAL A 33 2.61 -7.63 -6.58
C VAL A 33 3.92 -7.69 -7.33
N PHE A 34 4.79 -8.65 -7.01
CA PHE A 34 6.05 -8.82 -7.73
C PHE A 34 5.82 -9.12 -9.21
N VAL A 35 4.94 -10.05 -9.53
CA VAL A 35 4.57 -10.38 -10.92
C VAL A 35 3.94 -9.19 -11.61
N ALA A 36 3.03 -8.48 -10.95
CA ALA A 36 2.41 -7.28 -11.48
C ALA A 36 3.46 -6.16 -11.69
N ASN A 37 4.41 -5.98 -10.77
CA ASN A 37 5.54 -5.05 -10.88
C ASN A 37 6.40 -5.31 -12.11
N ILE A 38 6.61 -6.58 -12.48
CA ILE A 38 7.38 -6.93 -13.68
C ILE A 38 6.56 -6.72 -14.96
N LEU A 39 5.31 -7.18 -14.98
CA LEU A 39 4.52 -7.29 -16.22
C LEU A 39 3.60 -6.09 -16.47
N VAL A 40 2.86 -5.67 -15.45
CA VAL A 40 1.72 -4.75 -15.56
C VAL A 40 2.12 -3.32 -15.24
N MET A 41 3.06 -3.13 -14.32
CA MET A 41 3.35 -1.79 -13.78
C MET A 41 4.01 -0.87 -14.78
N ARG A 42 4.79 -1.40 -15.72
CA ARG A 42 5.30 -0.57 -16.83
C ARG A 42 4.16 0.05 -17.64
N PHE A 43 3.12 -0.72 -17.92
CA PHE A 43 1.95 -0.25 -18.65
C PHE A 43 1.12 0.73 -17.81
N LEU A 44 0.80 0.38 -16.56
CA LEU A 44 0.04 1.26 -15.68
C LEU A 44 0.74 2.58 -15.39
N THR A 45 2.06 2.56 -15.18
CA THR A 45 2.82 3.79 -14.95
C THR A 45 2.86 4.68 -16.19
N ARG A 46 2.96 4.11 -17.40
CA ARG A 46 2.82 4.89 -18.64
C ARG A 46 1.45 5.55 -18.74
N LEU A 47 0.38 4.78 -18.53
CA LEU A 47 -0.98 5.34 -18.49
C LEU A 47 -1.11 6.46 -17.45
N PHE A 48 -0.46 6.32 -16.30
CA PHE A 48 -0.49 7.34 -15.26
C PHE A 48 0.30 8.60 -15.66
N ILE A 49 1.46 8.45 -16.29
CA ILE A 49 2.25 9.58 -16.83
C ILE A 49 1.46 10.30 -17.92
N ASP A 50 0.85 9.57 -18.85
CA ASP A 50 0.01 10.12 -19.91
C ASP A 50 -1.18 10.88 -19.30
N LEU A 51 -1.81 10.31 -18.26
CA LEU A 51 -2.89 10.97 -17.52
C LEU A 51 -2.44 12.28 -16.87
N PHE A 52 -1.23 12.34 -16.30
CA PHE A 52 -0.66 13.58 -15.76
C PHE A 52 -0.35 14.61 -16.85
N SER A 53 0.12 14.17 -18.02
CA SER A 53 0.33 15.03 -19.18
C SER A 53 -1.00 15.65 -19.64
N GLU A 54 -2.06 14.85 -19.72
CA GLU A 54 -3.41 15.32 -20.06
C GLU A 54 -4.00 16.27 -19.01
N VAL A 55 -3.76 16.01 -17.72
CA VAL A 55 -4.14 16.95 -16.65
C VAL A 55 -3.43 18.29 -16.81
N SER A 56 -2.16 18.27 -17.20
CA SER A 56 -1.35 19.47 -17.45
C SER A 56 -1.82 20.24 -18.69
N ALA A 57 -2.44 19.52 -19.65
CA ALA A 57 -3.12 20.10 -20.81
C ALA A 57 -4.55 20.59 -20.49
N GLU A 58 -4.91 20.70 -19.21
CA GLU A 58 -6.21 21.19 -18.73
C GLU A 58 -7.40 20.31 -19.16
N ASN A 59 -7.18 19.03 -19.47
CA ASN A 59 -8.24 18.11 -19.85
C ASN A 59 -9.14 17.75 -18.62
N PRO A 60 -10.44 18.09 -18.62
CA PRO A 60 -11.30 17.91 -17.46
C PRO A 60 -11.56 16.44 -17.12
N LEU A 61 -11.62 15.56 -18.13
CA LEU A 61 -11.82 14.13 -17.90
C LEU A 61 -10.58 13.49 -17.26
N ALA A 62 -9.39 13.95 -17.64
CA ALA A 62 -8.14 13.50 -17.03
C ALA A 62 -8.07 13.93 -15.55
N LYS A 63 -8.45 15.18 -15.24
CA LYS A 63 -8.54 15.68 -13.86
C LYS A 63 -9.51 14.85 -13.01
N LEU A 64 -10.68 14.55 -13.56
CA LEU A 64 -11.66 13.69 -12.90
C LEU A 64 -11.11 12.28 -12.67
N ALA A 65 -10.52 11.63 -13.69
CA ALA A 65 -9.97 10.29 -13.57
C ALA A 65 -8.82 10.20 -12.56
N LEU A 66 -7.94 11.21 -12.53
CA LEU A 66 -6.87 11.31 -11.54
C LEU A 66 -7.44 11.53 -10.12
N GLY A 67 -8.41 12.44 -9.98
CA GLY A 67 -9.11 12.68 -8.73
C GLY A 67 -9.85 11.45 -8.19
N LEU A 68 -10.50 10.68 -9.06
CA LEU A 68 -11.15 9.41 -8.73
C LEU A 68 -10.14 8.34 -8.31
N THR A 69 -8.94 8.35 -8.92
CA THR A 69 -7.87 7.44 -8.53
C THR A 69 -7.37 7.74 -7.12
N PHE A 70 -7.11 9.01 -6.79
CA PHE A 70 -6.75 9.40 -5.43
C PHE A 70 -7.88 9.15 -4.44
N LEU A 71 -9.14 9.34 -4.85
CA LEU A 71 -10.30 9.01 -4.03
C LEU A 71 -10.37 7.50 -3.76
N ALA A 72 -10.05 6.66 -4.74
CA ALA A 72 -9.95 5.22 -4.55
C ALA A 72 -8.82 4.87 -3.56
N MET A 73 -7.63 5.46 -3.69
CA MET A 73 -6.53 5.30 -2.73
C MET A 73 -6.92 5.71 -1.30
N TRP A 74 -7.84 6.67 -1.18
CA TRP A 74 -8.38 7.12 0.10
C TRP A 74 -9.45 6.16 0.66
N ILE A 75 -10.43 5.74 -0.14
CA ILE A 75 -11.56 4.91 0.35
C ILE A 75 -11.16 3.44 0.57
N LEU A 76 -10.44 2.84 -0.38
CA LEU A 76 -10.13 1.41 -0.40
C LEU A 76 -9.47 0.87 0.89
N PRO A 77 -8.48 1.53 1.52
CA PRO A 77 -7.86 0.99 2.73
C PRO A 77 -8.83 0.98 3.92
N ALA A 78 -9.65 2.02 4.08
CA ALA A 78 -10.66 2.06 5.14
C ALA A 78 -11.76 1.02 4.91
N ALA A 79 -12.20 0.85 3.65
CA ALA A 79 -13.16 -0.19 3.29
C ALA A 79 -12.60 -1.60 3.57
N GLY A 80 -11.38 -1.89 3.09
CA GLY A 80 -10.69 -3.15 3.34
C GLY A 80 -10.51 -3.45 4.83
N ALA A 81 -10.13 -2.44 5.61
CA ALA A 81 -10.03 -2.52 7.06
C ALA A 81 -11.36 -2.94 7.70
N VAL A 82 -12.46 -2.25 7.40
CA VAL A 82 -13.77 -2.57 7.98
C VAL A 82 -14.24 -3.97 7.59
N LEU A 83 -14.06 -4.34 6.32
CA LEU A 83 -14.49 -5.63 5.77
C LEU A 83 -13.72 -6.83 6.34
N LYS A 84 -12.41 -6.70 6.55
CA LYS A 84 -11.54 -7.79 7.04
C LYS A 84 -11.47 -7.89 8.56
N ARG A 85 -11.78 -6.82 9.30
CA ARG A 85 -11.56 -6.73 10.75
C ARG A 85 -12.10 -7.95 11.52
N TRP A 86 -13.32 -8.39 11.22
CA TRP A 86 -13.95 -9.49 11.97
C TRP A 86 -13.18 -10.81 11.82
N HIS A 87 -12.89 -11.20 10.57
CA HIS A 87 -12.21 -12.46 10.24
C HIS A 87 -10.76 -12.50 10.74
N PHE A 88 -10.06 -11.37 10.64
CA PHE A 88 -8.72 -11.20 11.20
C PHE A 88 -8.69 -11.52 12.70
N HIS A 89 -9.59 -10.89 13.48
CA HIS A 89 -9.67 -11.13 14.92
C HIS A 89 -10.16 -12.54 15.29
N GLN A 90 -11.02 -13.15 14.46
CA GLN A 90 -11.45 -14.54 14.65
C GLN A 90 -10.26 -15.51 14.50
N ARG A 91 -9.40 -15.30 13.48
CA ARG A 91 -8.18 -16.10 13.29
C ARG A 91 -7.18 -15.90 14.42
N LEU A 92 -6.97 -14.68 14.89
CA LEU A 92 -6.08 -14.41 16.02
C LEU A 92 -6.53 -15.16 17.27
N ARG A 93 -7.84 -15.14 17.57
CA ARG A 93 -8.43 -15.90 18.68
C ARG A 93 -8.25 -17.41 18.50
N ALA A 94 -8.45 -17.93 17.30
CA ALA A 94 -8.25 -19.35 17.00
C ALA A 94 -6.79 -19.80 17.17
N GLN A 95 -5.82 -18.89 17.04
CA GLN A 95 -4.41 -19.15 17.30
C GLN A 95 -4.01 -19.00 18.77
N GLY A 96 -4.95 -18.67 19.66
CA GLY A 96 -4.67 -18.41 21.08
C GLY A 96 -3.85 -17.14 21.33
N LYS A 97 -3.69 -16.26 20.33
CA LYS A 97 -2.98 -14.99 20.49
C LYS A 97 -3.93 -13.95 21.08
N THR A 98 -3.51 -13.30 22.17
CA THR A 98 -4.26 -12.17 22.73
C THR A 98 -4.09 -10.93 21.85
N ALA A 99 -5.14 -10.11 21.74
CA ALA A 99 -5.07 -8.87 20.99
C ALA A 99 -3.96 -7.94 21.53
N GLU A 100 -3.72 -7.97 22.84
CA GLU A 100 -2.62 -7.25 23.47
C GLU A 100 -1.24 -7.71 22.99
N SER A 101 -1.05 -9.00 22.70
CA SER A 101 0.23 -9.49 22.15
C SER A 101 0.47 -9.03 20.71
N ALA A 102 -0.61 -8.88 19.93
CA ALA A 102 -0.52 -8.30 18.59
C ALA A 102 -0.26 -6.80 18.69
N GLU A 103 -0.96 -6.09 19.57
CA GLU A 103 -0.77 -4.65 19.78
C GLU A 103 0.62 -4.34 20.35
N THR A 104 1.15 -5.05 21.34
CA THR A 104 2.51 -4.75 21.88
C THR A 104 3.63 -5.06 20.89
N GLY A 105 3.47 -6.06 20.01
CA GLY A 105 4.43 -6.35 18.94
C GLY A 105 4.34 -5.39 17.74
N LEU A 106 3.14 -4.89 17.45
CA LEU A 106 2.86 -4.01 16.31
C LEU A 106 2.94 -2.52 16.66
N ALA A 107 2.62 -2.12 17.90
CA ALA A 107 2.62 -0.73 18.40
C ALA A 107 4.02 -0.15 18.62
N GLY A 108 5.07 -0.81 18.13
CA GLY A 108 6.34 -0.16 17.90
C GLY A 108 6.20 0.98 16.87
N CYS A 109 7.27 1.79 16.74
CA CYS A 109 7.41 2.95 15.86
C CYS A 109 6.82 2.78 14.43
N LEU A 110 6.75 1.53 13.96
CA LEU A 110 6.27 1.12 12.66
C LEU A 110 4.75 1.31 12.42
N PHE A 111 3.92 1.29 13.47
CA PHE A 111 2.47 1.51 13.39
C PHE A 111 2.05 2.83 14.05
N ASN A 112 2.81 3.89 13.83
CA ASN A 112 2.45 5.21 14.36
C ASN A 112 1.27 5.79 13.55
N PRO A 113 0.09 6.04 14.18
CA PRO A 113 -1.07 6.63 13.51
C PRO A 113 -0.75 7.97 12.84
N LEU A 114 0.26 8.69 13.32
CA LEU A 114 0.69 9.97 12.75
C LEU A 114 1.20 9.81 11.32
N PHE A 115 1.94 8.75 10.98
CA PHE A 115 2.40 8.53 9.60
C PHE A 115 1.23 8.30 8.66
N TYR A 116 0.27 7.46 9.09
CA TYR A 116 -0.92 7.17 8.30
C TYR A 116 -1.79 8.43 8.12
N PHE A 117 -1.92 9.23 9.18
CA PHE A 117 -2.63 10.50 9.16
C PHE A 117 -1.98 11.49 8.17
N CYS A 118 -0.65 11.68 8.24
CA CYS A 118 0.08 12.54 7.31
C CYS A 118 -0.09 12.09 5.85
N LEU A 119 0.00 10.78 5.58
CA LEU A 119 -0.23 10.25 4.24
C LEU A 119 -1.66 10.54 3.75
N ASN A 120 -2.66 10.33 4.60
CA ASN A 120 -4.05 10.61 4.25
C ASN A 120 -4.29 12.11 4.00
N LEU A 121 -3.59 13.01 4.68
CA LEU A 121 -3.66 14.45 4.40
C LEU A 121 -3.09 14.79 3.02
N VAL A 122 -1.99 14.14 2.62
CA VAL A 122 -1.43 14.30 1.27
C VAL A 122 -2.42 13.79 0.22
N ILE A 123 -2.97 12.59 0.42
CA ILE A 123 -3.97 12.02 -0.51
C ILE A 123 -5.23 12.89 -0.55
N THR A 124 -5.71 13.37 0.59
CA THR A 124 -6.88 14.26 0.65
C THR A 124 -6.60 15.55 -0.11
N SER A 125 -5.43 16.15 0.04
CA SER A 125 -5.03 17.31 -0.76
C SER A 125 -5.04 17.02 -2.26
N ALA A 126 -4.57 15.84 -2.67
CA ALA A 126 -4.62 15.41 -4.07
C ALA A 126 -6.06 15.18 -4.57
N VAL A 127 -6.93 14.60 -3.74
CA VAL A 127 -8.37 14.44 -4.03
C VAL A 127 -9.05 15.80 -4.18
N LEU A 128 -8.80 16.72 -3.23
CA LEU A 128 -9.38 18.06 -3.27
C LEU A 128 -8.89 18.85 -4.49
N THR A 129 -7.63 18.69 -4.89
CA THR A 129 -7.09 19.34 -6.09
C THR A 129 -7.73 18.76 -7.35
N GLY A 130 -7.74 17.44 -7.51
CA GLY A 130 -8.28 16.79 -8.71
C GLY A 130 -9.79 16.91 -8.85
N LEU A 131 -10.55 16.60 -7.80
CA LEU A 131 -12.01 16.63 -7.82
C LEU A 131 -12.58 18.01 -7.52
N GLY A 132 -11.93 18.80 -6.67
CA GLY A 132 -12.44 20.12 -6.29
C GLY A 132 -12.43 21.08 -7.48
N GLU A 133 -11.37 21.05 -8.29
CA GLU A 133 -11.32 21.87 -9.51
C GLU A 133 -12.39 21.42 -10.52
N PHE A 134 -12.62 20.11 -10.67
CA PHE A 134 -13.66 19.59 -11.55
C PHE A 134 -15.07 19.98 -11.10
N LEU A 135 -15.37 19.90 -9.79
CA LEU A 135 -16.71 20.16 -9.24
C LEU A 135 -17.02 21.64 -9.07
N PHE A 136 -16.03 22.45 -8.66
CA PHE A 136 -16.24 23.86 -8.30
C PHE A 136 -15.58 24.84 -9.29
N GLY A 137 -14.75 24.35 -10.22
CA GLY A 137 -14.03 25.18 -11.19
C GLY A 137 -13.17 26.25 -10.52
N ARG A 138 -13.08 27.42 -11.16
CA ARG A 138 -12.35 28.58 -10.64
C ARG A 138 -12.91 29.15 -9.33
N ARG A 139 -14.15 28.81 -8.94
CA ARG A 139 -14.72 29.28 -7.66
C ARG A 139 -13.98 28.70 -6.47
N LEU A 140 -13.36 27.54 -6.62
CA LEU A 140 -12.54 26.94 -5.57
C LEU A 140 -11.43 27.91 -5.15
N LEU A 141 -10.69 28.53 -6.08
CA LEU A 141 -9.58 29.41 -5.71
C LEU A 141 -10.04 30.83 -5.32
N ASN A 142 -11.21 31.26 -5.81
CA ASN A 142 -11.67 32.65 -5.64
C ASN A 142 -12.58 32.89 -4.43
N THR A 143 -13.07 31.83 -3.77
CA THR A 143 -14.06 31.97 -2.70
C THR A 143 -13.63 31.22 -1.46
N SER A 144 -13.10 31.95 -0.47
CA SER A 144 -12.72 31.41 0.84
C SER A 144 -13.86 30.64 1.53
N ALA A 145 -15.11 31.06 1.29
CA ALA A 145 -16.31 30.40 1.82
C ALA A 145 -16.52 28.97 1.29
N VAL A 146 -15.91 28.57 0.17
CA VAL A 146 -15.94 27.19 -0.34
C VAL A 146 -14.70 26.43 0.12
N VAL A 147 -13.53 27.07 0.06
CA VAL A 147 -12.24 26.44 0.43
C VAL A 147 -12.21 26.01 1.89
N VAL A 148 -12.57 26.91 2.80
CA VAL A 148 -12.42 26.66 4.24
C VAL A 148 -13.29 25.46 4.68
N PRO A 149 -14.59 25.37 4.36
CA PRO A 149 -15.38 24.20 4.69
C PRO A 149 -14.87 22.91 4.04
N LEU A 150 -14.34 22.98 2.82
CA LEU A 150 -13.80 21.81 2.11
C LEU A 150 -12.55 21.26 2.79
N ILE A 151 -11.62 22.13 3.20
CA ILE A 151 -10.42 21.75 3.97
C ILE A 151 -10.82 21.16 5.32
N VAL A 152 -11.73 21.82 6.05
CA VAL A 152 -12.21 21.33 7.36
C VAL A 152 -12.88 19.97 7.22
N THR A 153 -13.70 19.79 6.19
CA THR A 153 -14.36 18.50 5.89
C THR A 153 -13.33 17.43 5.55
N GLY A 154 -12.36 17.73 4.67
CA GLY A 154 -11.27 16.80 4.33
C GLY A 154 -10.44 16.38 5.54
N PHE A 155 -10.17 17.32 6.46
CA PHE A 155 -9.47 17.05 7.71
C PHE A 155 -10.27 16.12 8.63
N ILE A 156 -11.56 16.41 8.87
CA ILE A 156 -12.44 15.56 9.68
C ILE A 156 -12.55 14.16 9.07
N LEU A 157 -12.75 14.07 7.76
CA LEU A 157 -12.82 12.80 7.05
C LEU A 157 -11.51 12.01 7.18
N THR A 158 -10.37 12.67 7.12
CA THR A 158 -9.05 12.06 7.34
C THR A 158 -8.90 11.50 8.75
N ILE A 159 -9.39 12.21 9.77
CA ILE A 159 -9.42 11.70 11.16
C ILE A 159 -10.30 10.44 11.23
N VAL A 160 -11.51 10.48 10.66
CA VAL A 160 -12.44 9.35 10.65
C VAL A 160 -11.82 8.14 9.96
N GLN A 161 -11.23 8.33 8.78
CA GLN A 161 -10.56 7.28 8.01
C GLN A 161 -9.38 6.68 8.79
N THR A 162 -8.54 7.52 9.40
CA THR A 162 -7.42 7.06 10.25
C THR A 162 -7.93 6.26 11.46
N PHE A 163 -9.02 6.71 12.08
CA PHE A 163 -9.68 5.99 13.17
C PHE A 163 -10.24 4.63 12.71
N LEU A 164 -10.87 4.55 11.54
CA LEU A 164 -11.40 3.29 10.99
C LEU A 164 -10.29 2.26 10.77
N ILE A 165 -9.14 2.72 10.30
CA ILE A 165 -7.96 1.87 10.07
C ILE A 165 -7.34 1.45 11.39
N TYR A 166 -7.19 2.37 12.35
CA TYR A 166 -6.69 1.99 13.67
C TYR A 166 -7.62 0.99 14.37
N ARG A 167 -8.93 1.19 14.22
CA ARG A 167 -9.96 0.28 14.74
C ARG A 167 -9.84 -1.13 14.18
N TYR A 168 -9.23 -1.35 13.01
CA TYR A 168 -8.90 -2.69 12.50
C TYR A 168 -8.06 -3.50 13.50
N PHE A 169 -7.03 -2.86 14.07
CA PHE A 169 -6.10 -3.53 14.98
C PHE A 169 -6.72 -3.80 16.35
N SER A 170 -7.66 -2.96 16.79
CA SER A 170 -8.35 -3.18 18.07
C SER A 170 -9.44 -4.26 17.97
N PRO A 171 -9.54 -5.18 18.95
CA PRO A 171 -10.48 -6.29 18.91
C PRO A 171 -11.95 -5.82 18.95
N PRO A 172 -12.85 -6.44 18.15
CA PRO A 172 -14.27 -6.14 18.21
C PRO A 172 -14.88 -6.65 19.52
N LYS A 173 -15.49 -5.74 20.29
CA LYS A 173 -16.21 -6.06 21.54
C LYS A 173 -17.50 -6.85 21.30
N LYS A 174 -18.15 -6.64 20.15
CA LYS A 174 -19.40 -7.30 19.75
C LYS A 174 -19.29 -7.77 18.30
N PRO A 175 -19.98 -8.86 17.92
CA PRO A 175 -20.06 -9.27 16.52
C PRO A 175 -20.71 -8.17 15.67
N PRO A 176 -20.26 -7.97 14.42
CA PRO A 176 -20.82 -6.94 13.54
C PRO A 176 -22.30 -7.24 13.29
N GLN A 177 -23.16 -6.22 13.26
CA GLN A 177 -24.60 -6.40 13.08
C GLN A 177 -24.94 -6.94 11.68
N SER A 178 -24.19 -6.50 10.66
CA SER A 178 -24.38 -6.97 9.28
C SER A 178 -23.96 -8.44 9.13
N ARG A 179 -24.85 -9.25 8.54
CA ARG A 179 -24.57 -10.65 8.18
C ARG A 179 -23.46 -10.75 7.12
N PHE A 180 -23.38 -9.78 6.22
CA PHE A 180 -22.36 -9.75 5.17
C PHE A 180 -20.95 -9.69 5.76
N LEU A 181 -20.72 -8.83 6.77
CA LEU A 181 -19.41 -8.70 7.44
C LEU A 181 -18.95 -9.97 8.19
N ARG A 182 -19.86 -10.93 8.41
CA ARG A 182 -19.53 -12.23 9.01
C ARG A 182 -19.29 -13.32 7.95
N SER A 183 -19.64 -13.04 6.69
CA SER A 183 -19.51 -13.99 5.59
C SER A 183 -18.07 -13.99 5.05
N PRO A 184 -17.58 -15.11 4.47
CA PRO A 184 -16.26 -15.16 3.85
C PRO A 184 -16.14 -14.22 2.63
N GLN A 185 -17.27 -13.87 2.00
CA GLN A 185 -17.30 -12.94 0.87
C GLN A 185 -16.81 -11.54 1.25
N SER A 186 -17.11 -11.07 2.46
CA SER A 186 -16.62 -9.75 2.91
C SER A 186 -15.12 -9.75 3.05
N GLU A 187 -14.53 -10.87 3.45
CA GLU A 187 -13.08 -10.99 3.54
C GLU A 187 -12.43 -10.92 2.16
N VAL A 188 -12.94 -11.68 1.18
CA VAL A 188 -12.43 -11.66 -0.19
C VAL A 188 -12.54 -10.25 -0.79
N LEU A 189 -13.67 -9.58 -0.59
CA LEU A 189 -13.85 -8.20 -1.03
C LEU A 189 -12.86 -7.26 -0.35
N GLY A 190 -12.63 -7.43 0.96
CA GLY A 190 -11.64 -6.67 1.68
C GLY A 190 -10.20 -6.92 1.20
N ASP A 191 -9.86 -8.16 0.85
CA ASP A 191 -8.59 -8.52 0.22
C ASP A 191 -8.42 -7.83 -1.14
N ILE A 192 -9.46 -7.81 -1.97
CA ILE A 192 -9.46 -7.10 -3.25
C ILE A 192 -9.27 -5.60 -3.03
N CYS A 193 -9.97 -4.99 -2.07
CA CYS A 193 -9.82 -3.57 -1.77
C CYS A 193 -8.37 -3.21 -1.37
N LEU A 194 -7.77 -3.98 -0.46
CA LEU A 194 -6.40 -3.75 -0.02
C LEU A 194 -5.38 -4.01 -1.14
N PHE A 195 -5.61 -5.04 -1.97
CA PHE A 195 -4.77 -5.34 -3.12
C PHE A 195 -4.81 -4.22 -4.16
N LEU A 196 -6.00 -3.75 -4.55
CA LEU A 196 -6.14 -2.64 -5.49
C LEU A 196 -5.50 -1.37 -4.94
N ASN A 197 -5.71 -1.06 -3.66
CA ASN A 197 -5.07 0.08 -3.01
C ASN A 197 -3.55 0.00 -3.10
N MET A 198 -2.97 -1.16 -2.79
CA MET A 198 -1.54 -1.39 -2.88
C MET A 198 -1.02 -1.26 -4.32
N MET A 199 -1.76 -1.75 -5.33
CA MET A 199 -1.41 -1.56 -6.73
C MET A 199 -1.38 -0.07 -7.11
N LEU A 200 -2.37 0.72 -6.67
CA LEU A 200 -2.39 2.17 -6.91
C LEU A 200 -1.18 2.87 -6.26
N PHE A 201 -0.86 2.54 -5.01
CA PHE A 201 0.34 3.05 -4.34
C PHE A 201 1.62 2.66 -5.07
N GLN A 202 1.72 1.43 -5.58
CA GLN A 202 2.86 1.02 -6.38
C GLN A 202 2.94 1.78 -7.71
N VAL A 203 1.82 2.13 -8.35
CA VAL A 203 1.84 2.88 -9.62
C VAL A 203 2.38 4.27 -9.37
N PHE A 204 1.87 4.92 -8.32
CA PHE A 204 2.36 6.21 -7.87
C PHE A 204 3.84 6.16 -7.49
N TRP A 205 4.27 5.10 -6.80
CA TRP A 205 5.67 4.91 -6.42
C TRP A 205 6.60 4.73 -7.62
N ASN A 206 6.20 3.88 -8.57
CA ASN A 206 6.94 3.73 -9.82
C ASN A 206 7.03 5.07 -10.56
N MET A 207 5.93 5.83 -10.64
CA MET A 207 5.94 7.16 -11.27
C MET A 207 6.92 8.13 -10.57
N LEU A 208 6.90 8.22 -9.24
CA LEU A 208 7.83 9.08 -8.50
C LEU A 208 9.30 8.71 -8.75
N THR A 209 9.57 7.43 -8.95
CA THR A 209 10.93 6.94 -9.22
C THR A 209 11.32 7.00 -10.70
N PHE A 210 10.40 7.35 -11.61
CA PHE A 210 10.71 7.69 -13.00
C PHE A 210 11.26 9.11 -13.18
N ALA A 211 11.20 9.97 -12.15
CA ALA A 211 11.98 11.19 -12.15
C ALA A 211 13.46 10.79 -12.19
N ASP A 212 14.07 10.90 -13.37
CA ASP A 212 15.38 10.32 -13.69
C ASP A 212 16.46 10.92 -12.79
N LEU A 213 16.78 10.24 -11.68
CA LEU A 213 17.73 10.76 -10.70
C LEU A 213 19.19 10.67 -11.21
N GLY A 214 19.47 10.10 -12.39
CA GLY A 214 20.83 9.88 -12.88
C GLY A 214 21.63 8.91 -12.01
N SER A 215 22.89 8.62 -12.37
CA SER A 215 23.77 7.78 -11.54
C SER A 215 24.32 8.58 -10.33
N PRO A 216 24.35 8.02 -9.11
CA PRO A 216 24.90 8.72 -7.95
C PRO A 216 26.38 9.03 -8.16
N SER A 217 26.73 10.31 -8.03
CA SER A 217 28.09 10.82 -8.24
C SER A 217 29.00 10.65 -7.01
N SER A 218 28.40 10.45 -5.83
CA SER A 218 29.12 10.33 -4.55
C SER A 218 28.44 9.35 -3.58
N LEU A 219 29.22 8.84 -2.62
CA LEU A 219 28.69 7.99 -1.52
C LEU A 219 27.67 8.73 -0.65
N LEU A 220 27.83 10.04 -0.47
CA LEU A 220 26.87 10.86 0.28
C LEU A 220 25.53 10.95 -0.46
N GLU A 221 25.58 11.14 -1.78
CA GLU A 221 24.38 11.15 -2.62
C GLU A 221 23.68 9.78 -2.62
N PHE A 222 24.45 8.69 -2.69
CA PHE A 222 23.91 7.33 -2.53
C PHE A 222 23.23 7.14 -1.17
N GLY A 223 23.86 7.57 -0.08
CA GLY A 223 23.30 7.53 1.26
C GLY A 223 22.01 8.35 1.40
N GLY A 224 21.99 9.55 0.82
CA GLY A 224 20.80 10.41 0.78
C GLY A 224 19.64 9.79 0.00
N ARG A 225 19.91 9.19 -1.17
CA ARG A 225 18.91 8.46 -1.96
C ARG A 225 18.38 7.23 -1.23
N LEU A 226 19.25 6.47 -0.57
CA LEU A 226 18.85 5.32 0.24
C LEU A 226 17.98 5.76 1.42
N PHE A 227 18.32 6.85 2.10
CA PHE A 227 17.52 7.41 3.19
C PHE A 227 16.14 7.87 2.69
N PHE A 228 16.09 8.63 1.60
CA PHE A 228 14.85 9.09 0.98
C PHE A 228 13.98 7.91 0.52
N LEU A 229 14.59 6.92 -0.15
CA LEU A 229 13.90 5.70 -0.56
C LEU A 229 13.36 4.94 0.64
N SER A 230 14.14 4.82 1.71
CA SER A 230 13.69 4.14 2.93
C SER A 230 12.52 4.89 3.58
N PHE A 231 12.60 6.22 3.64
CA PHE A 231 11.55 7.08 4.19
C PHE A 231 10.26 6.98 3.37
N ILE A 232 10.34 7.05 2.04
CA ILE A 232 9.13 6.96 1.22
C ILE A 232 8.63 5.52 1.11
N ALA A 233 9.48 4.51 1.08
CA ALA A 233 9.03 3.12 1.17
C ALA A 233 8.23 2.90 2.48
N LEU A 234 8.70 3.49 3.58
CA LEU A 234 7.96 3.50 4.85
C LEU A 234 6.63 4.28 4.73
N LEU A 235 6.61 5.40 4.02
CA LEU A 235 5.42 6.23 3.88
C LEU A 235 4.36 5.66 2.92
N ILE A 236 4.77 5.02 1.82
CA ILE A 236 3.90 4.68 0.68
C ILE A 236 3.62 3.18 0.60
N TYR A 237 4.64 2.33 0.75
CA TYR A 237 4.48 0.88 0.64
C TYR A 237 3.97 0.24 1.94
N PHE A 238 4.45 0.75 3.07
CA PHE A 238 4.13 0.16 4.36
C PHE A 238 2.64 0.21 4.73
N PRO A 239 1.92 1.33 4.54
CA PRO A 239 0.51 1.44 4.95
C PRO A 239 -0.44 0.40 4.35
N PRO A 240 -0.45 0.11 3.02
CA PRO A 240 -1.28 -0.97 2.48
C PRO A 240 -0.83 -2.35 2.98
N ARG A 241 0.48 -2.56 3.18
CA ARG A 241 1.02 -3.85 3.61
C ARG A 241 0.81 -4.13 5.10
N MET A 242 0.64 -3.08 5.90
CA MET A 242 0.42 -3.09 7.33
C MET A 242 -0.67 -4.10 7.78
N PHE A 243 -1.77 -4.17 7.04
CA PHE A 243 -2.89 -5.08 7.32
C PHE A 243 -2.53 -6.57 7.25
N TYR A 244 -1.61 -6.93 6.37
CA TYR A 244 -1.11 -8.30 6.20
C TYR A 244 0.09 -8.57 7.10
N LEU A 245 0.96 -7.57 7.29
CA LEU A 245 2.10 -7.69 8.19
C LEU A 245 1.64 -7.98 9.63
N ALA A 246 0.49 -7.45 10.06
CA ALA A 246 -0.07 -7.77 11.37
C ALA A 246 -0.31 -9.29 11.60
N GLU A 247 -0.57 -10.06 10.55
CA GLU A 247 -0.70 -11.53 10.64
C GLU A 247 0.67 -12.23 10.60
N ASP A 248 1.63 -11.65 9.86
CA ASP A 248 2.85 -12.33 9.40
C ASP A 248 4.17 -11.75 9.99
N ILE A 249 4.13 -10.79 10.91
CA ILE A 249 5.30 -10.02 11.38
C ILE A 249 6.46 -10.89 11.89
N ASN A 250 6.13 -12.00 12.56
CA ASN A 250 7.12 -12.91 13.16
C ASN A 250 7.78 -13.84 12.14
N ARG A 251 7.35 -13.83 10.87
CA ARG A 251 7.88 -14.72 9.83
C ARG A 251 8.98 -14.00 9.04
N ARG A 252 10.23 -14.46 9.20
CA ARG A 252 11.39 -13.94 8.44
C ARG A 252 11.19 -13.94 6.92
N ARG A 253 10.44 -14.93 6.40
CA ARG A 253 10.13 -15.04 4.96
C ARG A 253 9.35 -13.83 4.43
N THR A 254 8.45 -13.27 5.23
CA THR A 254 7.64 -12.11 4.86
C THR A 254 8.49 -10.88 4.59
N TRP A 255 9.53 -10.65 5.40
CA TRP A 255 10.47 -9.55 5.19
C TRP A 255 11.26 -9.69 3.89
N LEU A 256 11.69 -10.92 3.56
CA LEU A 256 12.37 -11.19 2.29
C LEU A 256 11.44 -10.99 1.10
N THR A 257 10.18 -11.41 1.18
CA THR A 257 9.23 -11.23 0.07
C THR A 257 8.80 -9.77 -0.10
N MET A 258 8.72 -8.99 0.98
CA MET A 258 8.52 -7.55 0.89
C MET A 258 9.69 -6.85 0.16
N LEU A 259 10.93 -7.21 0.49
CA LEU A 259 12.11 -6.68 -0.21
C LEU A 259 12.11 -7.10 -1.67
N LEU A 260 11.78 -8.36 -1.97
CA LEU A 260 11.71 -8.87 -3.32
C LEU A 260 10.62 -8.17 -4.15
N ALA A 261 9.43 -7.98 -3.58
CA ALA A 261 8.32 -7.30 -4.25
C ALA A 261 8.67 -5.86 -4.65
N ASN A 262 9.49 -5.17 -3.84
CA ASN A 262 9.95 -3.81 -4.11
C ASN A 262 11.32 -3.75 -4.82
N SER A 263 11.99 -4.89 -5.03
CA SER A 263 13.33 -4.92 -5.62
C SER A 263 13.44 -4.21 -6.97
N PRO A 264 12.47 -4.25 -7.89
CA PRO A 264 12.59 -3.53 -9.17
C PRO A 264 12.70 -2.02 -8.97
N VAL A 265 11.96 -1.46 -8.00
CA VAL A 265 11.99 -0.03 -7.70
C VAL A 265 13.26 0.35 -6.94
N ILE A 266 13.66 -0.48 -5.96
CA ILE A 266 14.90 -0.29 -5.20
C ILE A 266 16.10 -0.26 -6.14
N LEU A 267 16.19 -1.22 -7.09
CA LEU A 267 17.27 -1.28 -8.06
C LEU A 267 17.29 -0.04 -8.95
N ARG A 268 16.14 0.42 -9.45
CA ARG A 268 16.08 1.64 -10.29
C ARG A 268 16.57 2.88 -9.57
N VAL A 269 16.15 3.09 -8.32
CA VAL A 269 16.53 4.31 -7.57
C VAL A 269 18.00 4.29 -7.14
N LEU A 270 18.50 3.12 -6.73
CA LEU A 270 19.87 3.00 -6.22
C LEU A 270 20.93 2.96 -7.33
N ILE A 271 20.66 2.24 -8.42
CA ILE A 271 21.62 2.06 -9.51
C ILE A 271 21.46 3.19 -10.55
N GLY A 272 20.26 3.77 -10.65
CA GLY A 272 19.90 4.70 -11.71
C GLY A 272 19.60 3.96 -13.01
N THR A 273 18.75 4.56 -13.85
CA THR A 273 18.59 4.17 -15.24
C THR A 273 19.65 4.86 -16.07
N SER A 274 20.56 4.13 -16.72
CA SER A 274 21.50 4.73 -17.66
C SER A 274 20.70 5.29 -18.85
N SER A 275 20.60 6.61 -18.93
CA SER A 275 19.84 7.39 -19.91
C SER A 275 20.26 7.19 -21.38
N ASN A 276 21.29 6.39 -21.66
CA ASN A 276 21.79 6.11 -23.02
C ASN A 276 20.94 5.12 -23.83
N THR A 277 19.80 4.65 -23.32
CA THR A 277 18.89 3.77 -24.07
C THR A 277 17.49 4.37 -24.26
N MET A 278 17.36 5.70 -24.32
CA MET A 278 16.09 6.40 -24.62
C MET A 278 15.94 6.85 -26.09
N THR A 279 16.78 6.40 -27.01
CA THR A 279 16.62 6.68 -28.46
C THR A 279 15.89 5.58 -29.24
N GLY A 280 15.26 4.62 -28.55
CA GLY A 280 14.43 3.61 -29.21
C GLY A 280 13.39 3.03 -28.26
N TRP A 281 12.35 3.79 -27.93
CA TRP A 281 11.17 3.30 -27.20
C TRP A 281 9.90 3.99 -27.67
#